data_AF-A0A9N9LAU9-F1
#
_entry.id   AF-A0A9N9LAU9-F1
#
_cell.length_a   1.000
_cell.length_b   1.000
_cell.length_c   1.000
_cell.angle_alpha   90.00
_cell.angle_beta   90.00
_cell.angle_gamma   90.00
#
_symmetry.space_group_name_H-M   'P 1'
#
loop_
_entity.id
_entity.type
_entity.pdbx_description
1 polymer ?
#
loop_
_entity_poly.entity_id
_entity_poly.type
_entity_poly.pdbx_seq_one_letter_code
_entity_poly.pdbx_strand_id
1 'polypeptide(L)'
;MPGVVNVISHLCCSACQSISYISNVIGSHFVVMALSVMKWLVAIVALLSQSSGATLSPTPPMGFNNWAAFMCGLNESLFVETAQSMSKNGLLAAGYNRINLDDCWSTFERAPNGSMVVDSEKFPRGLPWLTGYLKSLGFTPGIYTDAGTKSCGGYPGAYGYEETDAKDFSSWGFEYLKLDGCNMPTGTEKEYKEVYGKWNGILSKLPKPMVFSESAPAYFAEAANLTDWYSVMGWVPEYGNLARHSRDIVVFNSTLYWPDITGWDSIMFNYGQEVRLARYQKPGYFNDPDFLIVDHFDLSLDEKKSHFAIWSAFSAPLIISAYIPDLSAAELEYLTNKDIIAVDQDALGLQSTLVSQDGNWDILTKQLENGDRLLTIVNVGSSTASYSVSFERIGIPDAKSVAVKDLWTGETTMAWGKVTVSTIPSHGTAIFRLSPVGRSFGAIIPTGKVFNTFSLSTLSATFRNVSWANSTGDDGQIWQVKEDSRLSPISNPSQCLTEFHMGEVGLSRCNRKFGGQQWEYLYSGNLRSLNSKECLTESATGGVTMQKCLYLDNSQVFALPSGVEVLKK
;
A
#
# COMPACT_ATOMS: atom_id res chain seq x y z
N MET A 1 31.83 -99.16 -12.36
CA MET A 1 33.16 -99.04 -11.71
C MET A 1 33.99 -98.06 -12.55
N PRO A 2 34.85 -97.18 -11.99
CA PRO A 2 34.65 -96.29 -10.83
C PRO A 2 33.77 -95.07 -11.26
N GLY A 3 33.76 -93.87 -10.66
CA GLY A 3 34.09 -93.46 -9.28
C GLY A 3 34.84 -92.12 -9.12
N VAL A 4 34.37 -91.27 -8.18
CA VAL A 4 35.05 -90.13 -7.51
C VAL A 4 35.40 -88.86 -8.33
N VAL A 5 34.61 -87.80 -8.12
CA VAL A 5 34.94 -86.41 -7.67
C VAL A 5 33.86 -85.47 -8.21
N ASN A 6 32.99 -84.96 -7.34
CA ASN A 6 32.15 -83.80 -7.64
C ASN A 6 31.89 -83.00 -6.37
N VAL A 7 32.91 -82.27 -5.91
CA VAL A 7 32.86 -81.38 -4.75
C VAL A 7 33.74 -80.16 -5.04
N ILE A 8 33.11 -79.05 -5.45
CA ILE A 8 33.48 -77.62 -5.24
C ILE A 8 32.39 -76.80 -5.99
N SER A 9 31.24 -76.58 -5.34
CA SER A 9 30.20 -75.63 -5.81
C SER A 9 29.10 -75.31 -4.77
N HIS A 10 29.16 -75.85 -3.54
CA HIS A 10 28.08 -75.76 -2.54
C HIS A 10 28.49 -75.16 -1.19
N LEU A 11 29.47 -74.24 -1.18
CA LEU A 11 29.89 -73.52 0.04
C LEU A 11 29.80 -71.98 -0.03
N CYS A 12 29.25 -71.40 -1.11
CA CYS A 12 29.06 -69.94 -1.24
C CYS A 12 27.62 -69.45 -1.02
N CYS A 13 26.63 -70.32 -0.78
CA CYS A 13 25.21 -69.92 -0.82
C CYS A 13 24.49 -69.83 0.55
N SER A 14 25.17 -70.10 1.66
CA SER A 14 24.54 -70.07 3.02
C SER A 14 24.98 -68.89 3.89
N ALA A 15 26.04 -68.15 3.52
CA ALA A 15 26.50 -66.98 4.27
C ALA A 15 25.79 -65.67 3.86
N CYS A 16 25.34 -65.54 2.60
CA CYS A 16 24.67 -64.33 2.12
C CYS A 16 23.26 -64.14 2.70
N GLN A 17 22.48 -65.21 2.90
CA GLN A 17 21.08 -65.10 3.35
C GLN A 17 20.94 -64.63 4.80
N SER A 18 21.90 -64.95 5.68
CA SER A 18 21.88 -64.51 7.09
C SER A 18 22.20 -63.01 7.23
N ILE A 19 23.08 -62.47 6.38
CA ILE A 19 23.48 -61.05 6.41
C ILE A 19 22.35 -60.15 5.89
N SER A 20 21.60 -60.59 4.87
CA SER A 20 20.43 -59.87 4.34
C SER A 20 19.25 -59.79 5.31
N TYR A 21 19.11 -60.73 6.25
CA TYR A 21 17.99 -60.72 7.20
C TYR A 21 18.26 -59.77 8.39
N ILE A 22 19.50 -59.75 8.91
CA ILE A 22 19.89 -58.88 10.03
C ILE A 22 19.90 -57.41 9.60
N SER A 23 20.37 -57.10 8.38
CA SER A 23 20.38 -55.73 7.85
C SER A 23 18.96 -55.16 7.65
N ASN A 24 17.98 -55.97 7.22
CA ASN A 24 16.58 -55.55 7.08
C ASN A 24 15.85 -55.32 8.42
N VAL A 25 16.14 -56.11 9.46
CA VAL A 25 15.55 -55.91 10.80
C VAL A 25 16.14 -54.67 11.51
N ILE A 26 17.46 -54.45 11.40
CA ILE A 26 18.08 -53.23 11.96
C ILE A 26 17.61 -51.99 11.19
N GLY A 27 17.56 -52.04 9.86
CA GLY A 27 17.10 -50.93 9.02
C GLY A 27 15.65 -50.52 9.30
N SER A 28 14.74 -51.49 9.46
CA SER A 28 13.33 -51.19 9.75
C SER A 28 13.12 -50.58 11.14
N HIS A 29 13.87 -51.00 12.18
CA HIS A 29 13.80 -50.35 13.50
C HIS A 29 14.40 -48.93 13.50
N PHE A 30 15.50 -48.69 12.76
CA PHE A 30 16.04 -47.34 12.59
C PHE A 30 15.09 -46.42 11.82
N VAL A 31 14.43 -46.91 10.76
CA VAL A 31 13.44 -46.11 9.99
C VAL A 31 12.22 -45.78 10.85
N VAL A 32 11.71 -46.70 11.67
CA VAL A 32 10.57 -46.44 12.57
C VAL A 32 10.95 -45.45 13.70
N MET A 33 12.15 -45.56 14.27
CA MET A 33 12.64 -44.54 15.22
C MET A 33 12.82 -43.18 14.55
N ALA A 34 13.44 -43.12 13.36
CA ALA A 34 13.63 -41.88 12.62
C ALA A 34 12.30 -41.22 12.27
N LEU A 35 11.30 -41.97 11.79
CA LEU A 35 9.95 -41.46 11.51
C LEU A 35 9.22 -40.99 12.77
N SER A 36 9.44 -41.62 13.92
CA SER A 36 8.90 -41.17 15.20
C SER A 36 9.55 -39.86 15.65
N VAL A 37 10.89 -39.81 15.70
CA VAL A 37 11.67 -38.61 16.05
C VAL A 37 11.37 -37.45 15.09
N MET A 38 11.17 -37.72 13.81
CA MET A 38 10.81 -36.72 12.80
C MET A 38 9.36 -36.23 12.96
N LYS A 39 8.41 -37.07 13.40
CA LYS A 39 7.07 -36.61 13.81
C LYS A 39 7.11 -35.73 15.06
N TRP A 40 7.93 -36.08 16.06
CA TRP A 40 8.11 -35.25 17.25
C TRP A 40 8.84 -33.93 16.93
N LEU A 41 9.84 -33.94 16.04
CA LEU A 41 10.50 -32.72 15.54
C LEU A 41 9.55 -31.83 14.73
N VAL A 42 8.72 -32.39 13.84
CA VAL A 42 7.70 -31.61 13.11
C VAL A 42 6.64 -31.05 14.07
N ALA A 43 6.22 -31.81 15.09
CA ALA A 43 5.33 -31.30 16.13
C ALA A 43 5.98 -30.19 16.97
N ILE A 44 7.27 -30.31 17.32
CA ILE A 44 8.03 -29.29 18.05
C ILE A 44 8.25 -28.04 17.19
N VAL A 45 8.54 -28.17 15.89
CA VAL A 45 8.64 -27.02 14.96
C VAL A 45 7.28 -26.35 14.76
N ALA A 46 6.18 -27.11 14.70
CA ALA A 46 4.82 -26.55 14.67
C ALA A 46 4.45 -25.83 15.98
N LEU A 47 4.85 -26.37 17.13
CA LEU A 47 4.68 -25.73 18.45
C LEU A 47 5.57 -24.50 18.65
N LEU A 48 6.76 -24.47 18.03
CA LEU A 48 7.67 -23.31 18.02
C LEU A 48 7.29 -22.26 16.95
N SER A 49 6.29 -22.53 16.12
CA SER A 49 5.76 -21.58 15.12
C SER A 49 4.56 -20.76 15.63
N GLN A 50 4.21 -20.86 16.92
CA GLN A 50 3.15 -20.06 17.56
C GLN A 50 3.69 -19.09 18.62
N SER A 51 4.38 -18.02 18.19
CA SER A 51 4.39 -16.72 18.90
C SER A 51 4.96 -15.55 18.08
N SER A 52 4.48 -15.39 16.84
CA SER A 52 4.23 -14.04 16.31
C SER A 52 2.76 -13.99 15.91
N GLY A 53 2.01 -13.01 16.44
CA GLY A 53 0.62 -12.85 16.04
C GLY A 53 0.56 -12.59 14.54
N ALA A 54 -0.31 -13.31 13.81
CA ALA A 54 -0.43 -13.10 12.38
C ALA A 54 -0.77 -11.63 12.09
N THR A 55 0.01 -10.98 11.21
CA THR A 55 -0.21 -9.60 10.83
C THR A 55 -1.65 -9.42 10.34
N LEU A 56 -2.40 -8.55 11.01
CA LEU A 56 -3.75 -8.22 10.60
C LEU A 56 -3.68 -7.40 9.30
N SER A 57 -4.43 -7.83 8.27
CA SER A 57 -4.35 -7.28 6.91
C SER A 57 -2.91 -7.18 6.35
N PRO A 58 -2.25 -8.30 6.00
CA PRO A 58 -0.88 -8.27 5.49
C PRO A 58 -0.74 -7.59 4.11
N THR A 59 -1.85 -7.52 3.36
CA THR A 59 -2.02 -6.81 2.08
C THR A 59 -3.16 -5.78 2.21
N PRO A 60 -3.28 -4.78 1.31
CA PRO A 60 -4.31 -3.76 1.45
C PRO A 60 -5.72 -4.36 1.31
N PRO A 61 -6.72 -3.89 2.08
CA PRO A 61 -8.09 -4.41 1.99
C PRO A 61 -8.72 -4.20 0.61
N MET A 62 -9.43 -5.22 0.11
CA MET A 62 -10.24 -5.14 -1.12
C MET A 62 -11.71 -5.41 -0.80
N GLY A 63 -12.64 -4.65 -1.39
CA GLY A 63 -14.07 -4.83 -1.11
C GLY A 63 -14.97 -3.71 -1.60
N PHE A 64 -16.02 -3.42 -0.83
CA PHE A 64 -17.04 -2.40 -1.11
C PHE A 64 -17.29 -1.49 0.11
N ASN A 65 -17.64 -0.23 -0.15
CA ASN A 65 -18.22 0.72 0.81
C ASN A 65 -19.32 1.55 0.12
N ASN A 66 -20.42 1.87 0.80
CA ASN A 66 -21.55 2.60 0.21
C ASN A 66 -21.39 4.13 0.11
N TRP A 67 -20.38 4.75 0.72
CA TRP A 67 -20.39 6.20 1.00
C TRP A 67 -20.39 7.07 -0.25
N ALA A 68 -19.41 6.93 -1.15
CA ALA A 68 -19.30 7.83 -2.30
C ALA A 68 -20.46 7.66 -3.30
N ALA A 69 -20.97 6.45 -3.50
CA ALA A 69 -22.11 6.22 -4.38
C ALA A 69 -23.47 6.59 -3.77
N PHE A 70 -23.70 6.32 -2.48
CA PHE A 70 -25.04 6.37 -1.87
C PHE A 70 -25.19 7.35 -0.70
N MET A 71 -24.10 7.74 -0.03
CA MET A 71 -24.13 8.48 1.24
C MET A 71 -25.10 7.81 2.24
N CYS A 72 -26.02 8.56 2.85
CA CYS A 72 -27.09 8.01 3.71
C CYS A 72 -28.20 7.22 2.95
N GLY A 73 -28.16 7.12 1.62
CA GLY A 73 -29.14 6.44 0.76
C GLY A 73 -29.06 4.91 0.81
N LEU A 74 -28.86 4.35 2.01
CA LEU A 74 -28.54 2.95 2.25
C LEU A 74 -29.69 2.20 2.94
N ASN A 75 -29.77 0.90 2.70
CA ASN A 75 -30.64 -0.03 3.41
C ASN A 75 -30.07 -1.46 3.33
N GLU A 76 -30.68 -2.41 4.03
CA GLU A 76 -30.28 -3.82 4.04
C GLU A 76 -30.25 -4.48 2.65
N SER A 77 -31.16 -4.10 1.75
CA SER A 77 -31.23 -4.67 0.40
C SER A 77 -30.01 -4.28 -0.43
N LEU A 78 -29.52 -3.05 -0.32
CA LEU A 78 -28.29 -2.59 -0.98
C LEU A 78 -27.10 -3.52 -0.67
N PHE A 79 -26.87 -3.85 0.60
CA PHE A 79 -25.77 -4.73 1.00
C PHE A 79 -25.98 -6.19 0.57
N VAL A 80 -27.23 -6.67 0.57
CA VAL A 80 -27.58 -8.02 0.11
C VAL A 80 -27.38 -8.16 -1.41
N GLU A 81 -27.87 -7.21 -2.21
CA GLU A 81 -27.72 -7.17 -3.67
C GLU A 81 -26.27 -6.98 -4.09
N THR A 82 -25.54 -6.09 -3.40
CA THR A 82 -24.10 -5.89 -3.60
C THR A 82 -23.32 -7.19 -3.33
N ALA A 83 -23.54 -7.86 -2.20
CA ALA A 83 -22.82 -9.10 -1.88
C ALA A 83 -23.16 -10.25 -2.86
N GLN A 84 -24.43 -10.39 -3.26
CA GLN A 84 -24.84 -11.36 -4.29
C GLN A 84 -24.17 -11.06 -5.63
N SER A 85 -24.13 -9.79 -6.04
CA SER A 85 -23.53 -9.35 -7.30
C SER A 85 -22.00 -9.51 -7.28
N MET A 86 -21.31 -9.11 -6.22
CA MET A 86 -19.87 -9.33 -6.07
C MET A 86 -19.49 -10.82 -6.10
N SER A 87 -20.34 -11.69 -5.56
CA SER A 87 -20.16 -13.14 -5.63
C SER A 87 -20.37 -13.67 -7.06
N LYS A 88 -21.48 -13.29 -7.70
CA LYS A 88 -21.86 -13.71 -9.07
C LYS A 88 -20.90 -13.20 -10.15
N ASN A 89 -20.45 -11.95 -10.02
CA ASN A 89 -19.71 -11.20 -11.04
C ASN A 89 -18.19 -11.44 -10.95
N GLY A 90 -17.72 -12.28 -10.03
CA GLY A 90 -16.32 -12.66 -9.88
C GLY A 90 -15.47 -11.75 -9.00
N LEU A 91 -15.99 -10.61 -8.51
CA LEU A 91 -15.27 -9.69 -7.63
C LEU A 91 -14.80 -10.38 -6.34
N LEU A 92 -15.67 -11.15 -5.67
CA LEU A 92 -15.26 -11.92 -4.48
C LEU A 92 -14.14 -12.93 -4.80
N ALA A 93 -14.20 -13.59 -5.95
CA ALA A 93 -13.18 -14.54 -6.40
C ALA A 93 -11.87 -13.86 -6.85
N ALA A 94 -11.91 -12.57 -7.18
CA ALA A 94 -10.75 -11.73 -7.47
C ALA A 94 -10.08 -11.15 -6.22
N GLY A 95 -10.73 -11.22 -5.05
CA GLY A 95 -10.19 -10.81 -3.75
C GLY A 95 -11.04 -9.82 -2.97
N TYR A 96 -12.05 -9.20 -3.60
CA TYR A 96 -12.93 -8.20 -2.99
C TYR A 96 -13.84 -8.83 -1.93
N ASN A 97 -13.33 -8.97 -0.71
CA ASN A 97 -13.95 -9.71 0.38
C ASN A 97 -14.53 -8.83 1.49
N ARG A 98 -14.35 -7.50 1.46
CA ARG A 98 -14.99 -6.58 2.42
C ARG A 98 -16.33 -6.06 1.94
N ILE A 99 -17.27 -5.94 2.86
CA ILE A 99 -18.54 -5.22 2.68
C ILE A 99 -18.65 -4.28 3.88
N ASN A 100 -18.34 -3.01 3.66
CA ASN A 100 -18.27 -2.00 4.71
C ASN A 100 -19.55 -1.14 4.69
N LEU A 101 -20.23 -1.10 5.83
CA LEU A 101 -21.35 -0.22 6.11
C LEU A 101 -20.82 1.12 6.64
N ASP A 102 -21.06 2.21 5.91
CA ASP A 102 -20.64 3.56 6.30
C ASP A 102 -21.70 4.31 7.15
N ASP A 103 -21.57 5.63 7.33
CA ASP A 103 -22.44 6.47 8.17
C ASP A 103 -23.95 6.34 7.83
N CYS A 104 -24.80 6.84 8.73
CA CYS A 104 -26.26 6.89 8.64
C CYS A 104 -27.00 5.55 8.86
N TRP A 105 -26.34 4.53 9.40
CA TRP A 105 -26.95 3.21 9.66
C TRP A 105 -27.80 3.13 10.92
N SER A 106 -27.57 4.03 11.90
CA SER A 106 -28.27 4.06 13.18
C SER A 106 -29.47 5.00 13.16
N THR A 107 -30.24 5.01 14.25
CA THR A 107 -31.12 6.15 14.57
C THR A 107 -30.30 7.32 15.11
N PHE A 108 -30.93 8.50 15.26
CA PHE A 108 -30.27 9.70 15.81
C PHE A 108 -30.06 9.66 17.33
N GLU A 109 -30.66 8.71 18.06
CA GLU A 109 -30.67 8.67 19.53
C GLU A 109 -30.12 7.34 20.04
N ARG A 110 -29.25 7.39 21.06
CA ARG A 110 -28.78 6.20 21.76
C ARG A 110 -29.90 5.59 22.62
N ALA A 111 -29.85 4.28 22.84
CA ALA A 111 -30.72 3.62 23.80
C ALA A 111 -30.38 4.08 25.24
N PRO A 112 -31.30 3.93 26.22
CA PRO A 112 -31.06 4.35 27.60
C PRO A 112 -29.86 3.69 28.31
N ASN A 113 -29.34 2.58 27.78
CA ASN A 113 -28.12 1.92 28.24
C ASN A 113 -26.83 2.50 27.65
N GLY A 114 -26.93 3.45 26.73
CA GLY A 114 -25.80 4.06 26.01
C GLY A 114 -25.47 3.42 24.66
N SER A 115 -26.03 2.27 24.27
CA SER A 115 -25.76 1.66 22.96
C SER A 115 -26.33 2.49 21.80
N MET A 116 -25.64 2.49 20.65
CA MET A 116 -26.26 2.91 19.39
C MET A 116 -27.43 1.99 19.01
N VAL A 117 -28.47 2.55 18.40
CA VAL A 117 -29.66 1.79 17.97
C VAL A 117 -29.66 1.65 16.45
N VAL A 118 -29.71 0.41 15.96
CA VAL A 118 -29.88 0.12 14.53
C VAL A 118 -31.23 0.66 14.05
N ASP A 119 -31.22 1.36 12.92
CA ASP A 119 -32.45 1.82 12.27
C ASP A 119 -33.21 0.61 11.68
N SER A 120 -34.37 0.26 12.26
CA SER A 120 -35.15 -0.91 11.83
C SER A 120 -35.97 -0.67 10.56
N GLU A 121 -36.08 0.56 10.06
CA GLU A 121 -36.65 0.82 8.72
C GLU A 121 -35.60 0.54 7.64
N LYS A 122 -34.34 0.92 7.88
CA LYS A 122 -33.21 0.58 6.99
C LYS A 122 -32.81 -0.89 7.09
N PHE A 123 -32.83 -1.49 8.29
CA PHE A 123 -32.37 -2.85 8.58
C PHE A 123 -33.43 -3.69 9.31
N PRO A 124 -34.51 -4.11 8.61
CA PRO A 124 -35.64 -4.79 9.24
C PRO A 124 -35.32 -6.17 9.83
N ARG A 125 -34.20 -6.81 9.46
CA ARG A 125 -33.71 -8.05 10.11
C ARG A 125 -32.55 -7.79 11.08
N GLY A 126 -32.06 -6.56 11.15
CA GLY A 126 -30.98 -6.11 12.03
C GLY A 126 -29.57 -6.49 11.55
N LEU A 127 -28.56 -5.73 12.00
CA LEU A 127 -27.17 -5.94 11.59
C LEU A 127 -26.62 -7.35 11.90
N PRO A 128 -26.94 -8.02 13.02
CA PRO A 128 -26.49 -9.40 13.26
C PRO A 128 -27.01 -10.41 12.22
N TRP A 129 -28.18 -10.18 11.62
CA TRP A 129 -28.65 -10.99 10.50
C TRP A 129 -27.82 -10.70 9.24
N LEU A 130 -27.60 -9.41 8.95
CA LEU A 130 -26.85 -8.99 7.76
C LEU A 130 -25.41 -9.49 7.78
N THR A 131 -24.68 -9.32 8.89
CA THR A 131 -23.30 -9.84 9.02
C THR A 131 -23.23 -11.36 8.91
N GLY A 132 -24.19 -12.08 9.49
CA GLY A 132 -24.31 -13.53 9.35
C GLY A 132 -24.55 -13.96 7.90
N TYR A 133 -25.41 -13.25 7.18
CA TYR A 133 -25.67 -13.46 5.76
C TYR A 133 -24.41 -13.20 4.91
N LEU A 134 -23.76 -12.04 5.09
CA LEU A 134 -22.53 -11.67 4.40
C LEU A 134 -21.41 -12.70 4.62
N LYS A 135 -21.21 -13.17 5.86
CA LYS A 135 -20.24 -14.23 6.19
C LYS A 135 -20.60 -15.57 5.56
N SER A 136 -21.89 -15.90 5.42
CA SER A 136 -22.33 -17.14 4.74
C SER A 136 -21.98 -17.16 3.24
N LEU A 137 -21.79 -15.99 2.63
CA LEU A 137 -21.29 -15.82 1.25
C LEU A 137 -19.76 -15.72 1.15
N GLY A 138 -19.04 -15.66 2.27
CA GLY A 138 -17.58 -15.55 2.32
C GLY A 138 -17.03 -14.12 2.48
N PHE A 139 -17.89 -13.11 2.73
CA PHE A 139 -17.43 -11.74 2.98
C PHE A 139 -17.10 -11.50 4.47
N THR A 140 -16.20 -10.54 4.70
CA THR A 140 -15.86 -9.98 6.01
C THR A 140 -16.57 -8.63 6.18
N PRO A 141 -17.58 -8.53 7.08
CA PRO A 141 -18.34 -7.28 7.27
C PRO A 141 -17.54 -6.22 8.01
N GLY A 142 -17.65 -4.97 7.56
CA GLY A 142 -17.16 -3.77 8.25
C GLY A 142 -18.28 -2.82 8.64
N ILE A 143 -18.04 -2.03 9.69
CA ILE A 143 -18.96 -0.99 10.17
C ILE A 143 -18.22 0.34 10.34
N TYR A 144 -18.99 1.41 10.43
CA TYR A 144 -18.54 2.77 10.66
C TYR A 144 -18.98 3.29 12.04
N THR A 145 -18.11 4.08 12.66
CA THR A 145 -18.46 5.00 13.76
C THR A 145 -17.57 6.24 13.68
N ASP A 146 -17.78 7.20 14.57
CA ASP A 146 -16.99 8.42 14.67
C ASP A 146 -16.31 8.53 16.06
N ALA A 147 -15.06 9.01 16.09
CA ALA A 147 -14.31 9.28 17.30
C ALA A 147 -14.89 10.42 18.15
N GLY A 148 -15.63 11.34 17.54
CA GLY A 148 -16.25 12.49 18.19
C GLY A 148 -17.61 12.20 18.81
N THR A 149 -18.29 13.28 19.19
CA THR A 149 -19.60 13.22 19.89
C THR A 149 -20.77 12.90 18.97
N LYS A 150 -20.62 13.17 17.67
CA LYS A 150 -21.57 12.86 16.59
C LYS A 150 -20.80 12.45 15.34
N SER A 151 -21.40 11.59 14.52
CA SER A 151 -20.85 11.29 13.20
C SER A 151 -20.90 12.51 12.27
N CYS A 152 -20.20 12.45 11.15
CA CYS A 152 -20.27 13.48 10.11
C CYS A 152 -21.71 13.69 9.60
N GLY A 153 -22.53 12.63 9.53
CA GLY A 153 -23.98 12.69 9.25
C GLY A 153 -24.86 13.17 10.40
N GLY A 154 -24.30 13.47 11.58
CA GLY A 154 -25.01 13.98 12.75
C GLY A 154 -25.67 12.91 13.64
N TYR A 155 -25.44 11.62 13.34
CA TYR A 155 -25.84 10.47 14.15
C TYR A 155 -24.98 10.38 15.42
N PRO A 156 -25.28 9.50 16.40
CA PRO A 156 -24.44 9.35 17.58
C PRO A 156 -22.98 9.00 17.21
N GLY A 157 -22.03 9.75 17.76
CA GLY A 157 -20.60 9.43 17.71
C GLY A 157 -20.18 8.70 18.99
N ALA A 158 -19.02 8.05 18.98
CA ALA A 158 -18.61 7.11 20.02
C ALA A 158 -17.76 7.71 21.16
N TYR A 159 -17.51 9.03 21.17
CA TYR A 159 -16.77 9.68 22.25
C TYR A 159 -17.39 9.39 23.62
N GLY A 160 -16.63 8.72 24.51
CA GLY A 160 -17.11 8.27 25.82
C GLY A 160 -17.93 6.97 25.86
N TYR A 161 -18.20 6.35 24.70
CA TYR A 161 -18.94 5.09 24.54
C TYR A 161 -18.11 3.98 23.86
N GLU A 162 -16.80 4.19 23.67
CA GLU A 162 -15.93 3.39 22.79
C GLU A 162 -15.91 1.90 23.15
N GLU A 163 -15.84 1.55 24.45
CA GLU A 163 -15.90 0.13 24.87
C GLU A 163 -17.29 -0.50 24.66
N THR A 164 -18.36 0.30 24.79
CA THR A 164 -19.74 -0.17 24.58
C THR A 164 -19.97 -0.45 23.10
N ASP A 165 -19.66 0.54 22.26
CA ASP A 165 -19.87 0.46 20.81
C ASP A 165 -18.97 -0.62 20.19
N ALA A 166 -17.68 -0.69 20.55
CA ALA A 166 -16.77 -1.74 20.06
C ALA A 166 -17.25 -3.16 20.42
N LYS A 167 -17.78 -3.34 21.64
CA LYS A 167 -18.35 -4.61 22.10
C LYS A 167 -19.62 -4.95 21.32
N ASP A 168 -20.52 -3.99 21.12
CA ASP A 168 -21.75 -4.18 20.38
C ASP A 168 -21.43 -4.56 18.92
N PHE A 169 -20.55 -3.83 18.24
CA PHE A 169 -20.08 -4.14 16.88
C PHE A 169 -19.45 -5.54 16.77
N SER A 170 -18.61 -5.92 17.74
CA SER A 170 -18.02 -7.27 17.80
C SER A 170 -19.09 -8.35 18.00
N SER A 171 -20.08 -8.10 18.86
CA SER A 171 -21.20 -9.02 19.11
C SER A 171 -22.14 -9.17 17.91
N TRP A 172 -22.31 -8.09 17.13
CA TRP A 172 -23.04 -8.11 15.86
C TRP A 172 -22.22 -8.74 14.72
N GLY A 173 -20.96 -9.10 14.97
CA GLY A 173 -20.14 -9.86 14.04
C GLY A 173 -19.37 -9.03 13.02
N PHE A 174 -19.13 -7.74 13.26
CA PHE A 174 -18.21 -6.96 12.42
C PHE A 174 -16.75 -7.33 12.71
N GLU A 175 -15.88 -7.18 11.71
CA GLU A 175 -14.47 -7.57 11.76
C GLU A 175 -13.55 -6.50 11.11
N TYR A 176 -14.12 -5.33 10.84
CA TYR A 176 -13.48 -4.15 10.29
C TYR A 176 -14.21 -2.93 10.86
N LEU A 177 -13.48 -1.90 11.29
CA LEU A 177 -14.04 -0.62 11.73
C LEU A 177 -13.40 0.52 10.92
N LYS A 178 -14.24 1.32 10.25
CA LYS A 178 -13.91 2.70 9.87
C LYS A 178 -14.25 3.60 11.06
N LEU A 179 -13.29 4.40 11.49
CA LEU A 179 -13.46 5.41 12.53
C LEU A 179 -13.20 6.79 11.93
N ASP A 180 -14.24 7.63 11.87
CA ASP A 180 -14.14 9.03 11.48
C ASP A 180 -13.77 9.95 12.67
N GLY A 181 -13.75 11.26 12.46
CA GLY A 181 -13.36 12.26 13.46
C GLY A 181 -14.18 13.55 13.46
N CYS A 182 -15.40 13.55 12.91
CA CYS A 182 -16.25 14.72 12.98
C CYS A 182 -16.70 15.00 14.43
N ASN A 183 -16.96 16.26 14.76
CA ASN A 183 -17.48 16.66 16.08
C ASN A 183 -16.64 16.19 17.29
N MET A 184 -15.32 16.10 17.11
CA MET A 184 -14.34 15.95 18.19
C MET A 184 -14.40 17.14 19.16
N PRO A 185 -14.39 16.96 20.49
CA PRO A 185 -14.66 18.03 21.45
C PRO A 185 -13.69 19.24 21.39
N THR A 186 -12.41 19.02 21.07
CA THR A 186 -11.42 20.08 20.87
C THR A 186 -10.87 20.15 19.44
N GLY A 187 -10.87 19.01 18.72
CA GLY A 187 -10.33 18.90 17.36
C GLY A 187 -8.80 18.97 17.27
N THR A 188 -8.08 18.83 18.39
CA THR A 188 -6.61 18.94 18.42
C THR A 188 -5.90 17.64 18.06
N GLU A 189 -4.73 17.69 17.42
CA GLU A 189 -3.91 16.51 17.06
C GLU A 189 -3.73 15.55 18.25
N LYS A 190 -3.48 16.12 19.43
CA LYS A 190 -3.33 15.38 20.68
C LYS A 190 -4.58 14.60 21.06
N GLU A 191 -5.76 15.22 20.94
CA GLU A 191 -7.04 14.56 21.25
C GLU A 191 -7.32 13.41 20.28
N TYR A 192 -7.08 13.61 18.98
CA TYR A 192 -7.15 12.52 17.99
C TYR A 192 -6.22 11.37 18.36
N LYS A 193 -4.97 11.66 18.70
CA LYS A 193 -3.98 10.64 19.10
C LYS A 193 -4.40 9.86 20.34
N GLU A 194 -4.97 10.54 21.34
CA GLU A 194 -5.48 9.90 22.56
C GLU A 194 -6.70 9.02 22.28
N VAL A 195 -7.67 9.48 21.46
CA VAL A 195 -8.89 8.73 21.14
C VAL A 195 -8.62 7.56 20.19
N TYR A 196 -7.84 7.75 19.12
CA TYR A 196 -7.50 6.67 18.19
C TYR A 196 -6.59 5.62 18.84
N GLY A 197 -5.66 6.05 19.71
CA GLY A 197 -4.85 5.14 20.52
C GLY A 197 -5.69 4.31 21.51
N LYS A 198 -6.74 4.91 22.10
CA LYS A 198 -7.73 4.21 22.91
C LYS A 198 -8.51 3.18 22.07
N TRP A 199 -8.96 3.54 20.87
CA TRP A 199 -9.63 2.61 19.95
C TRP A 199 -8.77 1.41 19.57
N ASN A 200 -7.53 1.59 19.13
CA ASN A 200 -6.58 0.47 18.94
C ASN A 200 -6.49 -0.41 20.20
N GLY A 201 -6.30 0.22 21.36
CA GLY A 201 -6.22 -0.48 22.65
C GLY A 201 -7.47 -1.28 23.06
N ILE A 202 -8.64 -0.98 22.47
CA ILE A 202 -9.88 -1.73 22.64
C ILE A 202 -9.99 -2.82 21.56
N LEU A 203 -9.86 -2.47 20.28
CA LEU A 203 -10.01 -3.38 19.13
C LEU A 203 -9.02 -4.55 19.19
N SER A 204 -7.77 -4.27 19.56
CA SER A 204 -6.71 -5.28 19.72
C SER A 204 -6.96 -6.28 20.86
N LYS A 205 -7.94 -6.03 21.74
CA LYS A 205 -8.33 -6.92 22.86
C LYS A 205 -9.68 -7.62 22.65
N LEU A 206 -10.38 -7.34 21.54
CA LEU A 206 -11.60 -8.05 21.19
C LEU A 206 -11.31 -9.55 20.95
N PRO A 207 -12.28 -10.46 21.17
CA PRO A 207 -12.10 -11.90 20.95
C PRO A 207 -11.65 -12.25 19.52
N LYS A 208 -11.98 -11.39 18.56
CA LYS A 208 -11.40 -11.35 17.22
C LYS A 208 -11.03 -9.88 16.92
N PRO A 209 -9.74 -9.54 16.79
CA PRO A 209 -9.31 -8.19 16.42
C PRO A 209 -9.94 -7.75 15.10
N MET A 210 -10.39 -6.48 15.04
CA MET A 210 -10.93 -5.87 13.82
C MET A 210 -9.84 -5.16 13.04
N VAL A 211 -9.92 -5.21 11.71
CA VAL A 211 -9.11 -4.32 10.85
C VAL A 211 -9.52 -2.88 11.18
N PHE A 212 -8.55 -2.02 11.50
CA PHE A 212 -8.83 -0.65 11.93
C PHE A 212 -8.45 0.35 10.84
N SER A 213 -9.45 1.08 10.34
CA SER A 213 -9.36 2.06 9.26
C SER A 213 -9.55 3.45 9.84
N GLU A 214 -8.51 4.28 9.79
CA GLU A 214 -8.41 5.52 10.54
C GLU A 214 -8.61 6.75 9.65
N SER A 215 -9.60 7.61 9.91
CA SER A 215 -9.72 8.88 9.19
C SER A 215 -8.96 10.05 9.80
N ALA A 216 -8.30 9.87 10.95
CA ALA A 216 -7.65 10.96 11.68
C ALA A 216 -6.81 11.93 10.81
N PRO A 217 -5.95 11.50 9.86
CA PRO A 217 -5.11 12.43 9.13
C PRO A 217 -5.88 13.29 8.12
N ALA A 218 -7.04 12.84 7.61
CA ALA A 218 -7.87 13.64 6.71
C ALA A 218 -8.28 15.00 7.32
N TYR A 219 -8.46 15.07 8.63
CA TYR A 219 -8.85 16.29 9.36
C TYR A 219 -7.72 17.32 9.55
N PHE A 220 -6.48 16.94 9.26
CA PHE A 220 -5.30 17.82 9.33
C PHE A 220 -4.68 18.10 7.94
N ALA A 221 -5.22 17.46 6.89
CA ALA A 221 -4.78 17.64 5.52
C ALA A 221 -5.00 19.08 5.03
N GLU A 222 -4.33 19.45 3.93
CA GLU A 222 -4.52 20.75 3.23
C GLU A 222 -4.23 22.01 4.07
N ALA A 223 -3.69 21.87 5.29
CA ALA A 223 -3.36 22.97 6.16
C ALA A 223 -2.15 23.79 5.67
N ALA A 224 -2.16 25.09 5.96
CA ALA A 224 -1.05 26.00 5.67
C ALA A 224 0.27 25.64 6.39
N ASN A 225 0.17 24.85 7.47
CA ASN A 225 1.29 24.16 8.10
C ASN A 225 0.91 22.68 8.29
N LEU A 226 1.72 21.74 7.78
CA LEU A 226 1.44 20.31 7.86
C LEU A 226 2.06 19.62 9.08
N THR A 227 2.67 20.35 10.04
CA THR A 227 3.25 19.73 11.26
C THR A 227 2.29 18.77 11.98
N ASP A 228 1.02 19.15 12.15
CA ASP A 228 0.03 18.28 12.79
C ASP A 228 -0.31 17.07 11.90
N TRP A 229 -0.54 17.28 10.59
CA TRP A 229 -0.77 16.20 9.62
C TRP A 229 0.36 15.17 9.58
N TYR A 230 1.60 15.65 9.54
CA TYR A 230 2.80 14.81 9.62
C TYR A 230 2.92 14.09 10.97
N SER A 231 2.40 14.67 12.07
CA SER A 231 2.37 14.01 13.38
C SER A 231 1.36 12.86 13.34
N VAL A 232 0.16 13.10 12.83
CA VAL A 232 -0.89 12.10 12.65
C VAL A 232 -0.42 10.95 11.76
N MET A 233 0.06 11.25 10.55
CA MET A 233 0.67 10.25 9.65
C MET A 233 1.85 9.50 10.30
N GLY A 234 2.53 10.12 11.28
CA GLY A 234 3.57 9.46 12.07
C GLY A 234 3.06 8.41 13.06
N TRP A 235 1.87 8.57 13.64
CA TRP A 235 1.35 7.66 14.68
C TRP A 235 0.25 6.67 14.23
N VAL A 236 -0.55 6.99 13.21
CA VAL A 236 -1.54 6.04 12.67
C VAL A 236 -0.93 4.68 12.27
N PRO A 237 0.30 4.56 11.74
CA PRO A 237 0.87 3.25 11.37
C PRO A 237 1.24 2.36 12.56
N GLU A 238 1.12 2.85 13.79
CA GLU A 238 1.28 2.07 15.02
C GLU A 238 -0.09 1.74 15.67
N TYR A 239 -1.19 2.25 15.11
CA TYR A 239 -2.55 2.07 15.63
C TYR A 239 -3.44 1.21 14.72
N GLY A 240 -3.59 1.56 13.45
CA GLY A 240 -4.46 0.88 12.51
C GLY A 240 -3.75 0.13 11.39
N ASN A 241 -4.57 -0.32 10.43
CA ASN A 241 -4.14 -1.08 9.26
C ASN A 241 -4.24 -0.28 7.96
N LEU A 242 -4.92 0.85 7.99
CA LEU A 242 -4.97 1.82 6.90
C LEU A 242 -5.42 3.17 7.44
N ALA A 243 -4.99 4.27 6.82
CA ALA A 243 -5.48 5.60 7.18
C ALA A 243 -5.78 6.49 5.97
N ARG A 244 -6.98 7.08 6.00
CA ARG A 244 -7.43 8.12 5.07
C ARG A 244 -6.66 9.40 5.38
N HIS A 245 -5.85 9.86 4.44
CA HIS A 245 -4.86 10.94 4.66
C HIS A 245 -5.25 12.28 4.04
N SER A 246 -6.34 12.33 3.28
CA SER A 246 -6.85 13.51 2.60
C SER A 246 -8.38 13.56 2.68
N ARG A 247 -8.97 14.70 2.26
CA ARG A 247 -10.42 14.82 2.07
C ARG A 247 -11.00 13.70 1.20
N ASP A 248 -12.31 13.50 1.33
CA ASP A 248 -13.06 12.49 0.58
C ASP A 248 -12.86 12.64 -0.93
N ILE A 249 -12.76 11.51 -1.60
CA ILE A 249 -13.01 11.43 -3.04
C ILE A 249 -14.47 11.79 -3.31
N VAL A 250 -14.69 12.38 -4.48
CA VAL A 250 -15.96 12.97 -4.85
C VAL A 250 -17.13 11.96 -4.85
N VAL A 251 -18.24 12.36 -4.22
CA VAL A 251 -19.49 11.57 -4.14
C VAL A 251 -20.30 11.67 -5.44
N PHE A 252 -21.13 10.67 -5.75
CA PHE A 252 -21.90 10.58 -7.01
C PHE A 252 -22.81 11.79 -7.29
N ASN A 253 -23.37 12.42 -6.25
CA ASN A 253 -24.20 13.64 -6.37
C ASN A 253 -23.41 14.95 -6.16
N SER A 254 -22.09 14.91 -6.31
CA SER A 254 -21.16 16.01 -6.04
C SER A 254 -21.49 17.33 -6.72
N THR A 255 -22.02 17.31 -7.94
CA THR A 255 -22.36 18.54 -8.68
C THR A 255 -23.40 19.42 -7.99
N LEU A 256 -24.12 18.90 -6.99
CA LEU A 256 -25.01 19.69 -6.13
C LEU A 256 -24.25 20.57 -5.10
N TYR A 257 -22.99 20.23 -4.81
CA TYR A 257 -22.15 20.86 -3.79
C TYR A 257 -20.89 21.51 -4.40
N TRP A 258 -20.29 20.86 -5.40
CA TRP A 258 -19.02 21.18 -6.03
C TRP A 258 -19.15 21.10 -7.57
N PRO A 259 -19.92 22.02 -8.21
CA PRO A 259 -20.25 21.92 -9.63
C PRO A 259 -19.04 22.03 -10.58
N ASP A 260 -17.92 22.55 -10.11
CA ASP A 260 -16.69 22.80 -10.88
C ASP A 260 -15.59 21.75 -10.65
N ILE A 261 -15.87 20.64 -9.93
CA ILE A 261 -14.91 19.57 -9.66
C ILE A 261 -15.37 18.28 -10.35
N THR A 262 -14.58 17.75 -11.28
CA THR A 262 -14.88 16.47 -11.93
C THR A 262 -14.43 15.26 -11.11
N GLY A 263 -14.94 14.08 -11.46
CA GLY A 263 -14.43 12.79 -11.01
C GLY A 263 -12.90 12.68 -11.11
N TRP A 264 -12.34 13.10 -12.25
CA TRP A 264 -10.90 13.04 -12.51
C TRP A 264 -10.10 14.04 -11.67
N ASP A 265 -10.60 15.27 -11.51
CA ASP A 265 -9.96 16.28 -10.64
C ASP A 265 -9.86 15.77 -9.18
N SER A 266 -10.89 15.07 -8.71
CA SER A 266 -10.88 14.45 -7.38
C SER A 266 -9.89 13.29 -7.28
N ILE A 267 -9.85 12.39 -8.26
CA ILE A 267 -8.87 11.28 -8.31
C ILE A 267 -7.44 11.83 -8.28
N MET A 268 -7.16 12.84 -9.10
CA MET A 268 -5.84 13.45 -9.20
C MET A 268 -5.47 14.29 -7.97
N PHE A 269 -6.46 14.86 -7.27
CA PHE A 269 -6.23 15.47 -5.96
C PHE A 269 -5.77 14.44 -4.92
N ASN A 270 -6.50 13.33 -4.76
CA ASN A 270 -6.17 12.28 -3.78
C ASN A 270 -4.81 11.64 -4.10
N TYR A 271 -4.55 11.37 -5.38
CA TYR A 271 -3.23 10.97 -5.90
C TYR A 271 -2.11 11.94 -5.48
N GLY A 272 -2.33 13.26 -5.58
CA GLY A 272 -1.38 14.30 -5.20
C GLY A 272 -1.09 14.41 -3.70
N GLN A 273 -1.89 13.76 -2.86
CA GLN A 273 -1.59 13.56 -1.43
C GLN A 273 -0.88 12.22 -1.21
N GLU A 274 -1.38 11.16 -1.84
CA GLU A 274 -0.85 9.79 -1.75
C GLU A 274 0.65 9.71 -2.06
N VAL A 275 1.12 10.37 -3.13
CA VAL A 275 2.55 10.37 -3.52
C VAL A 275 3.53 10.88 -2.44
N ARG A 276 3.04 11.51 -1.37
CA ARG A 276 3.84 12.05 -0.26
C ARG A 276 4.18 10.99 0.80
N LEU A 277 3.58 9.80 0.74
CA LEU A 277 3.37 8.94 1.92
C LEU A 277 4.13 7.59 1.93
N ALA A 278 4.88 7.27 0.88
CA ALA A 278 5.55 5.97 0.71
C ALA A 278 6.47 5.54 1.87
N ARG A 279 6.94 6.48 2.71
CA ARG A 279 7.74 6.19 3.91
C ARG A 279 6.98 5.53 5.07
N TYR A 280 5.64 5.62 5.07
CA TYR A 280 4.79 5.09 6.13
C TYR A 280 4.29 3.67 5.85
N GLN A 281 4.14 3.33 4.57
CA GLN A 281 3.52 2.08 4.14
C GLN A 281 4.41 0.86 4.38
N LYS A 282 3.79 -0.22 4.86
CA LYS A 282 4.45 -1.49 5.22
C LYS A 282 3.39 -2.60 5.26
N PRO A 283 3.73 -3.90 5.11
CA PRO A 283 2.76 -4.97 5.33
C PRO A 283 2.08 -4.85 6.71
N GLY A 284 0.76 -4.75 6.72
CA GLY A 284 -0.04 -4.47 7.92
C GLY A 284 -0.48 -3.01 8.12
N TYR A 285 0.02 -2.04 7.33
CA TYR A 285 -0.46 -0.65 7.29
C TYR A 285 -0.36 -0.04 5.88
N PHE A 286 -1.48 0.47 5.35
CA PHE A 286 -1.59 1.04 4.01
C PHE A 286 -2.07 2.49 4.01
N ASN A 287 -1.50 3.32 3.14
CA ASN A 287 -2.07 4.66 2.91
C ASN A 287 -3.40 4.49 2.16
N ASP A 288 -4.44 5.22 2.57
CA ASP A 288 -5.77 5.13 1.97
C ASP A 288 -6.11 6.43 1.20
N PRO A 289 -5.97 6.44 -0.14
CA PRO A 289 -6.37 7.54 -1.00
C PRO A 289 -7.88 7.57 -1.31
N ASP A 290 -8.69 6.78 -0.59
CA ASP A 290 -10.15 6.70 -0.65
C ASP A 290 -10.74 5.82 -1.78
N PHE A 291 -12.07 5.75 -1.86
CA PHE A 291 -12.81 4.76 -2.65
C PHE A 291 -12.62 4.79 -4.18
N LEU A 292 -12.71 3.62 -4.81
CA LEU A 292 -12.84 3.48 -6.26
C LEU A 292 -14.27 3.82 -6.71
N ILE A 293 -14.49 5.06 -7.17
CA ILE A 293 -15.76 5.61 -7.68
C ILE A 293 -16.08 5.17 -9.12
N VAL A 294 -16.11 3.85 -9.35
CA VAL A 294 -16.11 3.28 -10.71
C VAL A 294 -17.35 3.55 -11.54
N ASP A 295 -18.49 3.93 -10.95
CA ASP A 295 -19.72 4.28 -11.67
C ASP A 295 -19.95 5.79 -11.82
N HIS A 296 -19.05 6.63 -11.29
CA HIS A 296 -19.21 8.10 -11.34
C HIS A 296 -19.40 8.58 -12.79
N PHE A 297 -20.44 9.38 -12.99
CA PHE A 297 -21.10 9.56 -14.29
C PHE A 297 -20.29 10.38 -15.31
N ASP A 298 -19.32 11.17 -14.84
CA ASP A 298 -18.46 12.02 -15.69
C ASP A 298 -17.13 11.36 -16.08
N LEU A 299 -16.80 10.19 -15.51
CA LEU A 299 -15.56 9.47 -15.81
C LEU A 299 -15.68 8.65 -17.10
N SER A 300 -14.70 8.84 -17.99
CA SER A 300 -14.46 7.94 -19.11
C SER A 300 -13.92 6.58 -18.65
N LEU A 301 -14.01 5.56 -19.51
CA LEU A 301 -13.47 4.23 -19.22
C LEU A 301 -11.94 4.24 -19.01
N ASP A 302 -11.21 5.14 -19.70
CA ASP A 302 -9.76 5.24 -19.52
C ASP A 302 -9.39 5.88 -18.17
N GLU A 303 -10.15 6.87 -17.69
CA GLU A 303 -9.99 7.44 -16.33
C GLU A 303 -10.33 6.42 -15.25
N LYS A 304 -11.43 5.67 -15.41
CA LYS A 304 -11.83 4.57 -14.52
C LYS A 304 -10.75 3.49 -14.41
N LYS A 305 -10.14 3.12 -15.54
CA LYS A 305 -8.99 2.19 -15.59
C LYS A 305 -7.73 2.77 -14.97
N SER A 306 -7.42 4.04 -15.24
CA SER A 306 -6.28 4.74 -14.63
C SER A 306 -6.41 4.80 -13.12
N HIS A 307 -7.58 5.16 -12.59
CA HIS A 307 -7.87 5.18 -11.16
C HIS A 307 -7.50 3.84 -10.50
N PHE A 308 -8.03 2.74 -11.03
CA PHE A 308 -7.75 1.39 -10.55
C PHE A 308 -6.25 1.00 -10.65
N ALA A 309 -5.59 1.30 -11.78
CA ALA A 309 -4.17 0.97 -11.98
C ALA A 309 -3.23 1.81 -11.10
N ILE A 310 -3.58 3.07 -10.82
CA ILE A 310 -2.83 3.98 -9.95
C ILE A 310 -2.92 3.52 -8.50
N TRP A 311 -4.13 3.22 -7.99
CA TRP A 311 -4.32 2.67 -6.64
C TRP A 311 -3.56 1.33 -6.49
N SER A 312 -3.67 0.46 -7.49
CA SER A 312 -2.94 -0.82 -7.52
C SER A 312 -1.41 -0.64 -7.55
N ALA A 313 -0.91 0.37 -8.26
CA ALA A 313 0.51 0.71 -8.24
C ALA A 313 0.96 1.18 -6.85
N PHE A 314 0.09 1.86 -6.10
CA PHE A 314 0.34 2.26 -4.71
C PHE A 314 0.22 1.12 -3.69
N SER A 315 -0.34 -0.05 -4.01
CA SER A 315 -0.78 -1.01 -2.97
C SER A 315 -1.77 -0.35 -2.00
N ALA A 316 -2.72 0.40 -2.54
CA ALA A 316 -3.76 1.10 -1.80
C ALA A 316 -5.00 0.20 -1.58
N PRO A 317 -5.86 0.48 -0.59
CA PRO A 317 -7.14 -0.23 -0.43
C PRO A 317 -8.00 -0.17 -1.70
N LEU A 318 -8.33 -1.32 -2.28
CA LEU A 318 -9.21 -1.42 -3.44
C LEU A 318 -10.67 -1.57 -2.99
N ILE A 319 -11.20 -0.51 -2.39
CA ILE A 319 -12.58 -0.45 -1.88
C ILE A 319 -13.47 0.26 -2.91
N ILE A 320 -14.37 -0.48 -3.55
CA ILE A 320 -15.30 0.04 -4.56
C ILE A 320 -16.46 0.77 -3.88
N SER A 321 -16.83 1.94 -4.40
CA SER A 321 -18.12 2.58 -4.07
C SER A 321 -18.88 2.85 -5.37
N ALA A 322 -19.86 1.98 -5.66
CA ALA A 322 -20.67 1.98 -6.88
C ALA A 322 -21.91 1.08 -6.72
N TYR A 323 -22.92 1.22 -7.59
CA TYR A 323 -24.00 0.24 -7.69
C TYR A 323 -23.55 -1.03 -8.43
N ILE A 324 -22.98 -1.97 -7.67
CA ILE A 324 -22.38 -3.21 -8.18
C ILE A 324 -23.29 -4.04 -9.13
N PRO A 325 -24.63 -4.13 -8.94
CA PRO A 325 -25.49 -4.88 -9.85
C PRO A 325 -25.47 -4.40 -11.31
N ASP A 326 -25.22 -3.10 -11.55
CA ASP A 326 -25.27 -2.48 -12.88
C ASP A 326 -23.89 -2.27 -13.52
N LEU A 327 -22.80 -2.70 -12.87
CA LEU A 327 -21.44 -2.60 -13.45
C LEU A 327 -21.36 -3.32 -14.80
N SER A 328 -20.84 -2.61 -15.80
CA SER A 328 -20.67 -3.12 -17.14
C SER A 328 -19.62 -4.23 -17.21
N ALA A 329 -19.65 -5.02 -18.29
CA ALA A 329 -18.62 -6.02 -18.54
C ALA A 329 -17.20 -5.43 -18.59
N ALA A 330 -17.03 -4.20 -19.09
CA ALA A 330 -15.74 -3.52 -19.15
C ALA A 330 -15.25 -3.07 -17.77
N GLU A 331 -16.15 -2.64 -16.88
CA GLU A 331 -15.79 -2.30 -15.49
C GLU A 331 -15.41 -3.55 -14.69
N LEU A 332 -16.18 -4.64 -14.85
CA LEU A 332 -15.85 -5.93 -14.24
C LEU A 332 -14.54 -6.53 -14.79
N GLU A 333 -14.24 -6.34 -16.08
CA GLU A 333 -13.01 -6.81 -16.71
C GLU A 333 -11.76 -6.20 -16.06
N TYR A 334 -11.69 -4.87 -15.93
CA TYR A 334 -10.53 -4.26 -15.28
C TYR A 334 -10.51 -4.51 -13.77
N LEU A 335 -11.66 -4.45 -13.09
CA LEU A 335 -11.74 -4.71 -11.64
C LEU A 335 -11.38 -6.15 -11.27
N THR A 336 -11.49 -7.11 -12.19
CA THR A 336 -11.07 -8.51 -11.94
C THR A 336 -9.73 -8.87 -12.59
N ASN A 337 -8.98 -7.88 -13.08
CA ASN A 337 -7.68 -8.08 -13.70
C ASN A 337 -6.64 -8.60 -12.68
N LYS A 338 -6.38 -9.90 -12.75
CA LYS A 338 -5.50 -10.63 -11.82
C LYS A 338 -4.05 -10.16 -11.84
N ASP A 339 -3.57 -9.64 -12.98
CA ASP A 339 -2.18 -9.18 -13.10
C ASP A 339 -1.98 -7.82 -12.41
N ILE A 340 -2.99 -6.96 -12.45
CA ILE A 340 -2.98 -5.66 -11.73
C ILE A 340 -3.25 -5.87 -10.24
N ILE A 341 -4.22 -6.73 -9.87
CA ILE A 341 -4.46 -7.10 -8.46
C ILE A 341 -3.22 -7.75 -7.83
N ALA A 342 -2.45 -8.55 -8.58
CA ALA A 342 -1.24 -9.17 -8.07
C ALA A 342 -0.10 -8.17 -7.75
N VAL A 343 -0.10 -6.96 -8.35
CA VAL A 343 0.88 -5.91 -8.01
C VAL A 343 0.38 -4.95 -6.94
N ASP A 344 -0.94 -4.88 -6.74
CA ASP A 344 -1.57 -4.27 -5.56
C ASP A 344 -1.28 -5.10 -4.30
N GLN A 345 -1.62 -6.39 -4.36
CA GLN A 345 -1.48 -7.37 -3.28
C GLN A 345 -0.06 -7.96 -3.15
N ASP A 346 0.97 -7.26 -3.64
CA ASP A 346 2.37 -7.70 -3.53
C ASP A 346 2.82 -7.78 -2.07
N ALA A 347 3.53 -8.85 -1.71
CA ALA A 347 3.87 -9.17 -0.32
C ALA A 347 4.85 -8.18 0.34
N LEU A 348 5.57 -7.34 -0.42
CA LEU A 348 6.36 -6.25 0.16
C LEU A 348 5.49 -5.08 0.64
N GLY A 349 4.24 -4.98 0.17
CA GLY A 349 3.33 -3.88 0.47
C GLY A 349 3.85 -2.50 0.05
N LEU A 350 4.87 -2.42 -0.81
CA LEU A 350 5.51 -1.15 -1.16
C LEU A 350 4.58 -0.25 -1.96
N GLN A 351 4.60 1.04 -1.64
CA GLN A 351 4.00 2.07 -2.46
C GLN A 351 4.91 2.42 -3.65
N SER A 352 4.32 2.62 -4.84
CA SER A 352 5.05 3.22 -5.96
C SER A 352 5.33 4.70 -5.74
N THR A 353 6.56 5.11 -6.02
CA THR A 353 6.98 6.52 -5.91
C THR A 353 7.18 7.15 -7.28
N LEU A 354 6.98 8.46 -7.36
CA LEU A 354 7.29 9.27 -8.53
C LEU A 354 8.77 9.12 -8.95
N VAL A 355 8.98 8.58 -10.16
CA VAL A 355 10.26 8.64 -10.88
C VAL A 355 10.48 10.05 -11.42
N SER A 356 9.48 10.56 -12.14
CA SER A 356 9.51 11.85 -12.81
C SER A 356 8.09 12.37 -13.05
N GLN A 357 7.97 13.69 -13.17
CA GLN A 357 6.72 14.41 -13.44
C GLN A 357 7.05 15.64 -14.29
N ASP A 358 6.31 15.89 -15.37
CA ASP A 358 6.50 17.05 -16.26
C ASP A 358 5.22 17.89 -16.50
N GLY A 359 4.11 17.52 -15.84
CA GLY A 359 2.79 18.15 -15.98
C GLY A 359 1.89 17.51 -17.05
N ASN A 360 2.44 16.68 -17.95
CA ASN A 360 1.66 15.79 -18.83
C ASN A 360 1.88 14.32 -18.47
N TRP A 361 3.05 13.97 -17.98
CA TRP A 361 3.45 12.59 -17.68
C TRP A 361 3.91 12.41 -16.25
N ASP A 362 3.26 11.48 -15.56
CA ASP A 362 3.67 11.00 -14.25
C ASP A 362 4.15 9.55 -14.37
N ILE A 363 5.40 9.32 -13.98
CA ILE A 363 6.06 8.02 -14.06
C ILE A 363 6.26 7.51 -12.64
N LEU A 364 5.78 6.30 -12.34
CA LEU A 364 5.90 5.70 -11.01
C LEU A 364 6.54 4.31 -11.07
N THR A 365 7.17 3.90 -9.98
CA THR A 365 7.78 2.58 -9.87
C THR A 365 7.84 2.07 -8.43
N LYS A 366 7.75 0.75 -8.28
CA LYS A 366 8.11 0.00 -7.05
C LYS A 366 8.82 -1.30 -7.40
N GLN A 367 9.51 -1.87 -6.41
CA GLN A 367 9.97 -3.25 -6.46
C GLN A 367 8.82 -4.18 -6.05
N LEU A 368 8.80 -5.38 -6.63
CA LEU A 368 7.90 -6.48 -6.26
C LEU A 368 8.68 -7.56 -5.49
N GLU A 369 7.99 -8.35 -4.66
CA GLU A 369 8.59 -9.37 -3.77
C GLU A 369 9.51 -10.33 -4.52
N ASN A 370 9.07 -10.78 -5.70
CA ASN A 370 9.80 -11.74 -6.51
C ASN A 370 11.04 -11.18 -7.23
N GLY A 371 11.39 -9.91 -6.99
CA GLY A 371 12.53 -9.21 -7.61
C GLY A 371 12.25 -8.55 -8.95
N ASP A 372 10.98 -8.52 -9.39
CA ASP A 372 10.55 -7.77 -10.57
C ASP A 372 10.38 -6.27 -10.25
N ARG A 373 10.23 -5.45 -11.29
CA ARG A 373 10.01 -4.00 -11.19
C ARG A 373 8.65 -3.65 -11.78
N LEU A 374 7.82 -2.92 -11.04
CA LEU A 374 6.61 -2.31 -11.58
C LEU A 374 6.98 -0.97 -12.25
N LEU A 375 6.41 -0.71 -13.42
CA LEU A 375 6.45 0.57 -14.11
C LEU A 375 5.01 1.00 -14.40
N THR A 376 4.63 2.19 -13.92
CA THR A 376 3.35 2.83 -14.24
C THR A 376 3.64 4.16 -14.94
N ILE A 377 3.00 4.39 -16.09
CA ILE A 377 3.08 5.60 -16.89
C ILE A 377 1.67 6.17 -16.99
N VAL A 378 1.42 7.32 -16.37
CA VAL A 378 0.13 8.02 -16.38
C VAL A 378 0.23 9.22 -17.32
N ASN A 379 -0.69 9.32 -18.27
CA ASN A 379 -0.85 10.49 -19.13
C ASN A 379 -1.85 11.46 -18.50
N VAL A 380 -1.37 12.41 -17.71
CA VAL A 380 -2.17 13.50 -17.13
C VAL A 380 -2.53 14.55 -18.21
N GLY A 381 -1.86 14.53 -19.36
CA GLY A 381 -2.10 15.43 -20.48
C GLY A 381 -3.42 15.19 -21.22
N SER A 382 -3.93 16.25 -21.84
CA SER A 382 -5.24 16.32 -22.52
C SER A 382 -5.31 15.68 -23.92
N SER A 383 -4.34 14.83 -24.28
CA SER A 383 -4.28 14.21 -25.61
C SER A 383 -3.59 12.84 -25.59
N THR A 384 -3.94 11.98 -26.55
CA THR A 384 -3.28 10.67 -26.71
C THR A 384 -1.85 10.86 -27.19
N ALA A 385 -0.88 10.26 -26.52
CA ALA A 385 0.53 10.44 -26.82
C ALA A 385 1.38 9.19 -26.53
N SER A 386 2.64 9.22 -26.98
CA SER A 386 3.64 8.17 -26.75
C SER A 386 4.64 8.58 -25.67
N TYR A 387 5.08 7.65 -24.82
CA TYR A 387 6.15 7.90 -23.85
C TYR A 387 7.30 6.88 -23.97
N SER A 388 8.47 7.23 -23.44
CA SER A 388 9.63 6.34 -23.34
C SER A 388 10.38 6.57 -22.05
N VAL A 389 10.64 5.50 -21.29
CA VAL A 389 11.38 5.55 -20.02
C VAL A 389 12.59 4.63 -20.08
N SER A 390 13.77 5.16 -19.75
CA SER A 390 15.01 4.37 -19.72
C SER A 390 15.04 3.44 -18.51
N PHE A 391 15.76 2.33 -18.63
CA PHE A 391 16.00 1.40 -17.52
C PHE A 391 16.74 2.06 -16.35
N GLU A 392 17.57 3.08 -16.62
CA GLU A 392 18.20 3.89 -15.60
C GLU A 392 17.18 4.69 -14.78
N ARG A 393 16.20 5.36 -15.41
CA ARG A 393 15.16 6.13 -14.72
C ARG A 393 14.36 5.28 -13.73
N ILE A 394 14.15 4.00 -14.02
CA ILE A 394 13.38 3.07 -13.16
C ILE A 394 14.26 2.24 -12.21
N GLY A 395 15.57 2.48 -12.15
CA GLY A 395 16.46 1.87 -11.16
C GLY A 395 17.04 0.49 -11.51
N ILE A 396 17.06 0.12 -12.79
CA ILE A 396 17.68 -1.12 -13.30
C ILE A 396 18.73 -0.84 -14.42
N PRO A 397 19.70 0.09 -14.22
CA PRO A 397 20.58 0.57 -15.28
C PRO A 397 21.45 -0.51 -15.94
N ASP A 398 21.84 -1.55 -15.20
CA ASP A 398 22.68 -2.65 -15.71
C ASP A 398 21.91 -3.69 -16.54
N ALA A 399 20.58 -3.58 -16.64
CA ALA A 399 19.76 -4.49 -17.42
C ALA A 399 20.00 -4.32 -18.92
N LYS A 400 20.57 -5.34 -19.59
CA LYS A 400 20.75 -5.30 -21.06
C LYS A 400 19.43 -5.44 -21.82
N SER A 401 18.52 -6.23 -21.27
CA SER A 401 17.20 -6.51 -21.83
C SER A 401 16.26 -6.98 -20.73
N VAL A 402 14.98 -6.64 -20.82
CA VAL A 402 13.95 -7.06 -19.86
C VAL A 402 12.77 -7.66 -20.62
N ALA A 403 12.08 -8.62 -19.99
CA ALA A 403 10.75 -9.02 -20.42
C ALA A 403 9.76 -8.00 -19.85
N VAL A 404 8.95 -7.39 -20.71
CA VAL A 404 7.95 -6.38 -20.34
C VAL A 404 6.58 -7.01 -20.50
N LYS A 405 5.93 -7.38 -19.39
CA LYS A 405 4.54 -7.81 -19.41
C LYS A 405 3.63 -6.60 -19.23
N ASP A 406 2.82 -6.31 -20.24
CA ASP A 406 1.71 -5.36 -20.16
C ASP A 406 0.59 -5.98 -19.31
N LEU A 407 0.18 -5.30 -18.23
CA LEU A 407 -0.82 -5.86 -17.31
C LEU A 407 -2.26 -5.60 -17.76
N TRP A 408 -2.49 -4.76 -18.78
CA TRP A 408 -3.80 -4.62 -19.41
C TRP A 408 -4.07 -5.74 -20.41
N THR A 409 -3.09 -6.10 -21.24
CA THR A 409 -3.25 -7.09 -22.31
C THR A 409 -2.78 -8.48 -21.94
N GLY A 410 -1.92 -8.60 -20.92
CA GLY A 410 -1.21 -9.82 -20.56
C GLY A 410 -0.06 -10.18 -21.52
N GLU A 411 0.16 -9.40 -22.59
CA GLU A 411 1.23 -9.64 -23.56
C GLU A 411 2.61 -9.40 -22.93
N THR A 412 3.55 -10.30 -23.19
CA THR A 412 4.95 -10.14 -22.80
C THR A 412 5.82 -9.86 -24.02
N THR A 413 6.42 -8.67 -24.05
CA THR A 413 7.38 -8.25 -25.07
C THR A 413 8.80 -8.19 -24.52
N MET A 414 9.78 -7.88 -25.37
CA MET A 414 11.18 -7.69 -24.98
C MET A 414 11.58 -6.24 -25.22
N ALA A 415 12.28 -5.64 -24.26
CA ALA A 415 12.77 -4.27 -24.35
C ALA A 415 14.28 -4.19 -24.07
N TRP A 416 14.95 -3.17 -24.63
CA TRP A 416 16.40 -2.94 -24.52
C TRP A 416 16.68 -1.47 -24.22
N GLY A 417 17.37 -1.19 -23.11
CA GLY A 417 17.73 0.15 -22.62
C GLY A 417 16.56 1.04 -22.17
N LYS A 418 15.36 0.86 -22.73
CA LYS A 418 14.15 1.62 -22.41
C LYS A 418 12.87 0.82 -22.71
N VAL A 419 11.78 1.15 -22.02
CA VAL A 419 10.41 0.78 -22.42
C VAL A 419 9.82 1.94 -23.21
N THR A 420 9.14 1.65 -24.32
CA THR A 420 8.45 2.65 -25.16
C THR A 420 7.01 2.22 -25.35
N VAL A 421 6.07 3.13 -25.10
CA VAL A 421 4.63 2.92 -25.31
C VAL A 421 4.18 3.90 -26.39
N SER A 422 3.61 3.39 -27.49
CA SER A 422 3.28 4.20 -28.66
C SER A 422 1.98 5.00 -28.52
N THR A 423 1.06 4.54 -27.68
CA THR A 423 -0.29 5.10 -27.57
C THR A 423 -0.79 4.94 -26.14
N ILE A 424 -0.87 6.05 -25.40
CA ILE A 424 -1.55 6.14 -24.10
C ILE A 424 -2.62 7.23 -24.25
N PRO A 425 -3.93 6.91 -24.05
CA PRO A 425 -5.01 7.89 -24.12
C PRO A 425 -4.81 9.09 -23.20
N SER A 426 -5.53 10.19 -23.44
CA SER A 426 -5.67 11.27 -22.45
C SER A 426 -6.22 10.69 -21.15
N HIS A 427 -5.62 11.03 -20.01
CA HIS A 427 -5.96 10.46 -18.70
C HIS A 427 -5.84 8.92 -18.62
N GLY A 428 -5.16 8.30 -19.60
CA GLY A 428 -4.90 6.87 -19.67
C GLY A 428 -3.61 6.47 -18.94
N THR A 429 -3.52 5.20 -18.56
CA THR A 429 -2.36 4.62 -17.87
C THR A 429 -1.85 3.41 -18.63
N ALA A 430 -0.52 3.30 -18.77
CA ALA A 430 0.15 2.06 -19.16
C ALA A 430 0.91 1.50 -17.95
N ILE A 431 0.70 0.23 -17.63
CA ILE A 431 1.23 -0.42 -16.43
C ILE A 431 1.88 -1.76 -16.80
N PHE A 432 3.13 -1.94 -16.38
CA PHE A 432 3.98 -3.04 -16.81
C PHE A 432 4.72 -3.69 -15.65
N ARG A 433 4.78 -5.02 -15.65
CA ARG A 433 5.71 -5.80 -14.84
C ARG A 433 6.94 -6.12 -15.67
N LEU A 434 8.09 -5.65 -15.23
CA LEU A 434 9.38 -5.89 -15.87
C LEU A 434 10.09 -7.01 -15.14
N SER A 435 10.44 -8.08 -15.87
CA SER A 435 11.17 -9.23 -15.35
C SER A 435 12.57 -9.36 -15.98
N PRO A 436 13.57 -9.82 -15.22
CA PRO A 436 14.94 -9.96 -15.70
C PRO A 436 15.08 -11.12 -16.69
N VAL A 437 15.76 -10.86 -17.81
CA VAL A 437 16.09 -11.89 -18.81
C VAL A 437 17.35 -12.63 -18.32
N GLY A 438 17.18 -13.52 -17.34
CA GLY A 438 18.28 -14.17 -16.64
C GLY A 438 17.89 -14.67 -15.26
N ARG A 439 18.72 -14.38 -14.25
CA ARG A 439 18.48 -14.79 -12.85
C ARG A 439 17.90 -13.69 -11.95
N SER A 440 18.33 -12.44 -12.13
CA SER A 440 17.82 -11.27 -11.40
C SER A 440 18.26 -9.98 -12.12
N PHE A 441 17.72 -8.82 -11.70
CA PHE A 441 18.23 -7.51 -12.12
C PHE A 441 19.57 -7.12 -11.45
N GLY A 442 20.10 -7.94 -10.54
CA GLY A 442 21.15 -7.51 -9.62
C GLY A 442 20.56 -6.68 -8.48
N ALA A 443 21.28 -5.65 -8.04
CA ALA A 443 20.78 -4.68 -7.07
C ALA A 443 19.89 -3.65 -7.78
N ILE A 444 18.60 -3.63 -7.46
CA ILE A 444 17.71 -2.53 -7.86
C ILE A 444 18.16 -1.28 -7.10
N ILE A 445 18.38 -0.18 -7.82
CA ILE A 445 18.78 1.10 -7.24
C ILE A 445 17.50 1.93 -7.03
N PRO A 446 17.12 2.29 -5.78
CA PRO A 446 16.02 3.22 -5.54
C PRO A 446 16.25 4.51 -6.32
N THR A 447 15.41 4.75 -7.34
CA THR A 447 15.60 5.82 -8.32
C THR A 447 14.30 6.56 -8.55
N GLY A 448 14.33 7.90 -8.49
CA GLY A 448 13.17 8.74 -8.72
C GLY A 448 13.32 10.16 -8.21
N LYS A 449 12.18 10.86 -8.07
CA LYS A 449 12.11 12.25 -7.62
C LYS A 449 12.47 12.33 -6.12
N VAL A 450 13.24 13.35 -5.75
CA VAL A 450 13.38 13.78 -4.35
C VAL A 450 12.72 15.14 -4.24
N PHE A 451 11.69 15.26 -3.42
CA PHE A 451 10.87 16.48 -3.36
C PHE A 451 10.37 16.77 -1.94
N ASN A 452 10.14 18.04 -1.65
CA ASN A 452 9.55 18.48 -0.40
C ASN A 452 8.04 18.15 -0.40
N THR A 453 7.56 17.47 0.64
CA THR A 453 6.15 17.01 0.72
C THR A 453 5.16 18.10 1.14
N PHE A 454 5.59 19.33 1.38
CA PHE A 454 4.72 20.50 1.54
C PHE A 454 4.64 21.30 0.23
N SER A 455 5.77 21.86 -0.23
CA SER A 455 5.85 22.74 -1.40
C SER A 455 5.72 22.02 -2.75
N LEU A 456 5.92 20.69 -2.77
CA LEU A 456 6.10 19.86 -3.97
C LEU A 456 7.32 20.22 -4.84
N SER A 457 8.16 21.17 -4.40
CA SER A 457 9.42 21.51 -5.04
C SER A 457 10.34 20.30 -5.14
N THR A 458 10.95 20.12 -6.30
CA THR A 458 11.83 19.00 -6.64
C THR A 458 13.29 19.39 -6.53
N LEU A 459 14.09 18.55 -5.88
CA LEU A 459 15.54 18.71 -5.79
C LEU A 459 16.13 18.55 -7.20
N SER A 460 16.69 19.62 -7.72
CA SER A 460 17.11 19.73 -9.11
C SER A 460 18.62 19.91 -9.19
N ALA A 461 19.31 18.97 -9.82
CA ALA A 461 20.74 19.02 -10.10
C ALA A 461 21.07 19.77 -11.39
N THR A 462 22.09 20.60 -11.31
CA THR A 462 22.82 21.15 -12.47
C THR A 462 24.30 20.76 -12.37
N PHE A 463 25.20 21.34 -13.17
CA PHE A 463 26.60 20.90 -13.29
C PHE A 463 27.37 20.71 -11.96
N ARG A 464 27.18 21.60 -10.98
CA ARG A 464 27.74 21.50 -9.62
C ARG A 464 26.81 21.99 -8.51
N ASN A 465 25.67 22.56 -8.86
CA ASN A 465 24.75 23.21 -7.93
C ASN A 465 23.45 22.39 -7.84
N VAL A 466 22.76 22.52 -6.71
CA VAL A 466 21.40 22.02 -6.52
C VAL A 466 20.46 23.16 -6.14
N SER A 467 19.20 23.02 -6.50
CA SER A 467 18.13 24.00 -6.24
C SER A 467 16.79 23.29 -6.07
N TRP A 468 15.85 23.92 -5.36
CA TRP A 468 14.45 23.49 -5.36
C TRP A 468 13.73 24.15 -6.55
N ALA A 469 13.01 23.38 -7.36
CA ALA A 469 12.30 23.88 -8.54
C ALA A 469 11.07 23.04 -8.88
N ASN A 470 10.18 23.56 -9.73
CA ASN A 470 9.04 22.80 -10.27
C ASN A 470 9.52 21.55 -11.02
N SER A 471 8.73 20.48 -11.01
CA SER A 471 9.06 19.26 -11.76
C SER A 471 8.95 19.50 -13.27
N THR A 472 10.02 19.17 -14.01
CA THR A 472 10.13 19.27 -15.48
C THR A 472 10.34 17.91 -16.15
N GLY A 473 10.54 16.85 -15.36
CA GLY A 473 10.84 15.51 -15.85
C GLY A 473 12.28 15.32 -16.37
N ASP A 474 13.16 16.30 -16.17
CA ASP A 474 14.56 16.25 -16.59
C ASP A 474 15.39 15.25 -15.79
N ASP A 475 16.42 14.67 -16.41
CA ASP A 475 17.37 13.74 -15.78
C ASP A 475 18.16 14.37 -14.60
N GLY A 476 18.16 15.70 -14.47
CA GLY A 476 18.70 16.41 -13.30
C GLY A 476 17.80 16.35 -12.07
N GLN A 477 16.53 15.98 -12.21
CA GLN A 477 15.54 15.89 -11.12
C GLN A 477 15.31 14.46 -10.62
N ILE A 478 15.94 13.48 -11.27
CA ILE A 478 15.78 12.06 -11.00
C ILE A 478 17.07 11.57 -10.31
N TRP A 479 16.94 11.06 -9.10
CA TRP A 479 18.05 10.72 -8.21
C TRP A 479 18.10 9.22 -7.92
N GLN A 480 19.29 8.65 -8.03
CA GLN A 480 19.65 7.33 -7.53
C GLN A 480 20.10 7.45 -6.07
N VAL A 481 19.51 6.67 -5.17
CA VAL A 481 19.99 6.47 -3.80
C VAL A 481 20.82 5.20 -3.75
N LYS A 482 22.12 5.34 -3.52
CA LYS A 482 23.09 4.23 -3.54
C LYS A 482 23.06 3.45 -2.22
N GLU A 483 23.51 2.20 -2.26
CA GLU A 483 23.60 1.29 -1.10
C GLU A 483 24.36 1.91 0.09
N ASP A 484 25.34 2.79 -0.16
CA ASP A 484 26.06 3.53 0.87
C ASP A 484 25.46 4.92 1.18
N SER A 485 24.13 5.04 1.01
CA SER A 485 23.27 6.19 1.34
C SER A 485 23.69 7.52 0.70
N ARG A 486 24.37 7.47 -0.45
CA ARG A 486 24.71 8.66 -1.26
C ARG A 486 23.66 8.87 -2.34
N LEU A 487 23.25 10.12 -2.54
CA LEU A 487 22.32 10.51 -3.62
C LEU A 487 23.09 11.01 -4.84
N SER A 488 22.73 10.55 -6.04
CA SER A 488 23.33 10.99 -7.32
C SER A 488 22.24 11.28 -8.36
N PRO A 489 22.31 12.39 -9.11
CA PRO A 489 21.38 12.65 -10.20
C PRO A 489 21.73 11.75 -11.40
N ILE A 490 20.75 11.24 -12.13
CA ILE A 490 21.03 10.40 -13.31
C ILE A 490 21.63 11.18 -14.48
N SER A 491 21.46 12.52 -14.51
CA SER A 491 22.20 13.38 -15.43
C SER A 491 23.72 13.34 -15.26
N ASN A 492 24.22 12.93 -14.08
CA ASN A 492 25.63 12.69 -13.82
C ASN A 492 25.85 11.73 -12.62
N PRO A 493 25.75 10.41 -12.81
CA PRO A 493 25.86 9.43 -11.73
C PRO A 493 27.22 9.38 -11.03
N SER A 494 28.23 10.07 -11.59
CA SER A 494 29.58 10.22 -11.01
C SER A 494 29.67 11.30 -9.93
N GLN A 495 28.66 12.18 -9.83
CA GLN A 495 28.53 13.21 -8.80
C GLN A 495 27.52 12.80 -7.73
N CYS A 496 27.77 13.23 -6.50
CA CYS A 496 26.95 12.92 -5.33
C CYS A 496 26.54 14.23 -4.63
N LEU A 497 25.31 14.27 -4.09
CA LEU A 497 24.83 15.33 -3.21
C LEU A 497 25.80 15.46 -2.03
N THR A 498 26.38 16.64 -1.87
CA THR A 498 27.49 16.89 -0.96
C THR A 498 27.19 18.11 -0.07
N GLU A 499 27.24 17.89 1.23
CA GLU A 499 27.47 18.92 2.24
C GLU A 499 28.94 19.34 2.20
N PHE A 500 29.19 20.65 2.07
CA PHE A 500 30.50 21.27 2.16
C PHE A 500 30.66 22.01 3.51
N HIS A 501 31.80 22.69 3.69
CA HIS A 501 32.01 23.51 4.87
C HIS A 501 30.97 24.64 4.96
N MET A 502 30.60 25.01 6.19
CA MET A 502 29.62 26.07 6.51
C MET A 502 28.17 25.81 6.02
N GLY A 503 27.81 24.55 5.75
CA GLY A 503 26.41 24.17 5.46
C GLY A 503 25.97 24.41 4.01
N GLU A 504 26.90 24.78 3.11
CA GLU A 504 26.66 24.81 1.67
C GLU A 504 26.38 23.39 1.14
N VAL A 505 25.41 23.27 0.23
CA VAL A 505 25.04 22.00 -0.41
C VAL A 505 25.19 22.10 -1.92
N GLY A 506 25.81 21.09 -2.53
CA GLY A 506 26.03 21.04 -3.98
C GLY A 506 26.40 19.65 -4.45
N LEU A 507 27.11 19.57 -5.58
CA LEU A 507 27.54 18.32 -6.20
C LEU A 507 29.05 18.25 -6.31
N SER A 508 29.63 17.14 -5.83
CA SER A 508 31.05 16.81 -6.01
C SER A 508 31.20 15.36 -6.44
N ARG A 509 32.40 14.98 -6.90
CA ARG A 509 32.67 13.60 -7.33
C ARG A 509 32.38 12.62 -6.19
N CYS A 510 31.60 11.59 -6.48
CA CYS A 510 31.25 10.55 -5.53
C CYS A 510 32.48 9.87 -4.90
N ASN A 511 32.58 9.94 -3.57
CA ASN A 511 33.67 9.40 -2.77
C ASN A 511 33.13 8.90 -1.43
N ARG A 512 33.01 7.57 -1.26
CA ARG A 512 32.51 6.93 -0.02
C ARG A 512 33.32 7.28 1.24
N LYS A 513 34.56 7.77 1.10
CA LYS A 513 35.40 8.21 2.22
C LYS A 513 35.16 9.67 2.64
N PHE A 514 34.37 10.44 1.88
CA PHE A 514 34.03 11.82 2.22
C PHE A 514 32.68 11.84 2.96
N GLY A 515 32.72 12.11 4.26
CA GLY A 515 31.54 11.96 5.14
C GLY A 515 30.33 12.82 4.77
N GLY A 516 30.55 13.99 4.16
CA GLY A 516 29.48 14.91 3.74
C GLY A 516 28.66 14.44 2.52
N GLN A 517 28.79 13.19 2.08
CA GLN A 517 28.01 12.64 0.96
C GLN A 517 26.97 11.59 1.38
N GLN A 518 27.00 11.08 2.61
CA GLN A 518 26.05 10.07 3.08
C GLN A 518 24.90 10.69 3.89
N TRP A 519 23.69 10.21 3.66
CA TRP A 519 22.45 10.78 4.18
C TRP A 519 21.57 9.72 4.84
N GLU A 520 21.05 10.01 6.03
CA GLU A 520 20.03 9.21 6.71
C GLU A 520 18.64 9.73 6.32
N TYR A 521 17.77 8.86 5.82
CA TYR A 521 16.35 9.20 5.66
C TYR A 521 15.58 8.77 6.91
N LEU A 522 15.00 9.74 7.61
CA LEU A 522 14.27 9.50 8.86
C LEU A 522 12.78 9.32 8.60
N TYR A 523 12.09 8.60 9.49
CA TYR A 523 10.64 8.38 9.43
C TYR A 523 9.81 9.68 9.48
N SER A 524 10.36 10.74 10.07
CA SER A 524 9.83 12.11 10.03
C SER A 524 9.94 12.78 8.64
N GLY A 525 10.53 12.11 7.64
CA GLY A 525 10.81 12.64 6.31
C GLY A 525 12.07 13.51 6.20
N ASN A 526 12.78 13.75 7.30
CA ASN A 526 14.04 14.48 7.26
C ASN A 526 15.13 13.71 6.51
N LEU A 527 15.92 14.40 5.68
CA LEU A 527 17.16 13.89 5.10
C LEU A 527 18.37 14.47 5.85
N ARG A 528 18.99 13.68 6.73
CA ARG A 528 20.04 14.11 7.67
C ARG A 528 21.44 13.73 7.19
N SER A 529 22.38 14.68 7.17
CA SER A 529 23.79 14.39 6.89
C SER A 529 24.39 13.47 7.95
N LEU A 530 25.10 12.41 7.52
CA LEU A 530 25.85 11.57 8.46
C LEU A 530 27.05 12.30 9.08
N ASN A 531 27.53 13.39 8.48
CA ASN A 531 28.69 14.15 8.91
C ASN A 531 28.35 15.20 9.98
N SER A 532 27.51 16.19 9.67
CA SER A 532 27.13 17.25 10.60
C SER A 532 26.01 16.88 11.58
N LYS A 533 25.19 15.87 11.22
CA LYS A 533 23.89 15.57 11.85
C LYS A 533 22.83 16.68 11.67
N GLU A 534 23.08 17.63 10.78
CA GLU A 534 22.10 18.60 10.31
C GLU A 534 21.23 18.02 9.18
N CYS A 535 20.11 18.66 8.91
CA CYS A 535 19.13 18.23 7.91
C CYS A 535 19.14 19.14 6.69
N LEU A 536 18.95 18.52 5.52
CA LEU A 536 18.66 19.24 4.29
C LEU A 536 17.40 20.10 4.49
N THR A 537 17.43 21.34 4.02
CA THR A 537 16.35 22.31 4.22
C THR A 537 16.08 23.08 2.93
N GLU A 538 14.82 23.19 2.54
CA GLU A 538 14.32 24.17 1.57
C GLU A 538 14.20 25.53 2.28
N SER A 539 15.12 26.45 1.99
CA SER A 539 15.04 27.79 2.55
C SER A 539 13.82 28.55 2.00
N ALA A 540 13.38 29.58 2.72
CA ALA A 540 12.30 30.46 2.26
C ALA A 540 12.57 31.18 0.91
N THR A 541 13.79 31.07 0.36
CA THR A 541 14.17 31.59 -0.97
C THR A 541 14.35 30.47 -2.02
N GLY A 542 13.88 29.25 -1.76
CA GLY A 542 14.08 28.07 -2.63
C GLY A 542 15.50 27.51 -2.65
N GLY A 543 16.34 27.92 -1.69
CA GLY A 543 17.73 27.48 -1.58
C GLY A 543 17.86 26.11 -0.90
N VAL A 544 18.87 25.33 -1.30
CA VAL A 544 19.22 24.06 -0.65
C VAL A 544 20.30 24.32 0.39
N THR A 545 19.98 24.11 1.67
CA THR A 545 20.87 24.44 2.80
C THR A 545 20.91 23.32 3.83
N MET A 546 21.96 23.27 4.64
CA MET A 546 21.98 22.50 5.89
C MET A 546 21.53 23.37 7.06
N GLN A 547 20.63 22.85 7.89
CA GLN A 547 20.22 23.48 9.15
C GLN A 547 19.97 22.42 10.22
N LYS A 548 19.92 22.83 11.49
CA LYS A 548 19.50 21.95 12.59
C LYS A 548 18.20 21.23 12.21
N CYS A 549 18.17 19.91 12.42
CA CYS A 549 16.96 19.11 12.19
C CYS A 549 15.80 19.61 13.04
N LEU A 550 14.71 19.98 12.37
CA LEU A 550 13.41 20.29 12.93
C LEU A 550 12.49 19.09 12.69
N TYR A 551 11.69 18.74 13.69
CA TYR A 551 10.79 17.60 13.63
C TYR A 551 9.49 18.01 12.93
N LEU A 552 9.19 17.39 11.79
CA LEU A 552 7.96 17.60 11.01
C LEU A 552 7.74 19.06 10.54
N ASP A 553 8.84 19.77 10.28
CA ASP A 553 8.80 21.12 9.72
C ASP A 553 8.67 21.08 8.19
N ASN A 554 7.73 21.85 7.64
CA ASN A 554 7.45 21.95 6.21
C ASN A 554 8.69 22.16 5.31
N SER A 555 9.77 22.78 5.82
CA SER A 555 11.00 23.01 5.05
C SER A 555 11.95 21.81 5.00
N GLN A 556 11.69 20.75 5.79
CA GLN A 556 12.60 19.60 5.97
C GLN A 556 11.94 18.22 5.82
N VAL A 557 10.66 18.12 5.45
CA VAL A 557 10.01 16.82 5.18
C VAL A 557 10.05 16.54 3.67
N PHE A 558 10.75 15.46 3.28
CA PHE A 558 10.94 15.06 1.89
C PHE A 558 10.40 13.66 1.62
N ALA A 559 9.97 13.43 0.38
CA ALA A 559 9.72 12.11 -0.18
C ALA A 559 10.93 11.67 -1.01
N LEU A 560 11.33 10.40 -0.82
CA LEU A 560 12.42 9.74 -1.53
C LEU A 560 11.88 8.51 -2.29
N PRO A 561 12.65 7.95 -3.26
CA PRO A 561 12.23 6.80 -4.05
C PRO A 561 11.95 5.53 -3.24
N SER A 562 11.03 4.70 -3.74
CA SER A 562 10.65 3.42 -3.16
C SER A 562 11.85 2.45 -3.11
N GLY A 563 12.07 1.83 -1.96
CA GLY A 563 13.21 0.97 -1.66
C GLY A 563 14.35 1.65 -0.88
N VAL A 564 14.25 2.95 -0.55
CA VAL A 564 15.16 3.61 0.40
C VAL A 564 14.85 3.14 1.83
N GLU A 565 15.89 2.82 2.62
CA GLU A 565 15.74 2.49 4.03
C GLU A 565 15.23 3.71 4.84
N VAL A 566 14.10 3.55 5.53
CA VAL A 566 13.50 4.57 6.39
C VAL A 566 13.84 4.28 7.86
N LEU A 567 14.55 5.20 8.50
CA LEU A 567 15.03 5.01 9.86
C LEU A 567 14.03 5.55 10.89
N LYS A 568 13.45 4.64 11.70
CA LYS A 568 12.77 4.98 12.96
C LYS A 568 13.82 5.33 14.03
N LYS A 569 14.11 6.62 14.22
CA LYS A 569 15.10 7.15 15.17
C LYS A 569 14.56 8.35 15.93
#